data_AF-A0A7S8E852-F1
#
_entry.id   AF-A0A7S8E852-F1
#
_cell.length_a   1.000
_cell.length_b   1.000
_cell.length_c   1.000
_cell.angle_alpha   90.00
_cell.angle_beta   90.00
_cell.angle_gamma   90.00
#
_symmetry.space_group_name_H-M   'P 1'
#
loop_
_entity.id
_entity.type
_entity.pdbx_description
1 polymer ?
#
loop_
_entity_poly.entity_id
_entity_poly.type
_entity_poly.pdbx_seq_one_letter_code
_entity_poly.pdbx_strand_id
1 'polypeptide(L)'
;MKILTASETSSLRHKFGGDYRLYIEAGFQAEWPGQGLINWAPKGPSAPAEIIRGCWVVRCPYCPNVVYIEPGEPFFCPHCACSGNDFQAMPVAWPAAKERVQIEWLLMQRPNPETRNWLPRDGETLATLQLENLDHGHAYELPESLT
;
A
#
# COMPACT_ATOMS: atom_id res chain seq x y z
N MET A 1 13.31 10.58 -6.89
CA MET A 1 12.33 10.29 -5.81
C MET A 1 11.35 9.26 -6.37
N LYS A 2 10.81 8.35 -5.55
CA LYS A 2 9.91 7.26 -6.00
C LYS A 2 8.76 7.07 -5.01
N ILE A 3 7.70 6.38 -5.44
CA ILE A 3 6.68 5.84 -4.52
C ILE A 3 7.31 4.67 -3.75
N LEU A 4 7.13 4.65 -2.43
CA LEU A 4 7.81 3.70 -1.55
C LEU A 4 6.94 2.49 -1.26
N THR A 5 7.52 1.29 -1.30
CA THR A 5 6.94 0.10 -0.64
C THR A 5 7.37 0.04 0.82
N ALA A 6 6.84 -0.90 1.59
CA ALA A 6 7.16 -1.07 3.01
C ALA A 6 8.67 -1.12 3.27
N SER A 7 9.40 -2.02 2.61
CA SER A 7 10.84 -2.22 2.74
C SER A 7 11.68 -0.97 2.41
N GLU A 8 11.09 -0.02 1.68
CA GLU A 8 11.74 1.18 1.21
C GLU A 8 11.52 2.40 2.11
N THR A 9 10.53 2.34 3.00
CA THR A 9 10.32 3.38 4.01
C THR A 9 11.49 3.43 5.00
N SER A 10 11.91 4.64 5.38
CA SER A 10 13.08 4.84 6.26
C SER A 10 12.87 4.20 7.64
N SER A 11 11.64 4.24 8.17
CA SER A 11 11.29 3.65 9.45
C SER A 11 11.44 2.13 9.45
N LEU A 12 10.96 1.43 8.41
CA LEU A 12 11.18 -0.02 8.29
C LEU A 12 12.63 -0.35 7.98
N ARG A 13 13.25 0.35 7.03
CA ARG A 13 14.61 0.05 6.59
C ARG A 13 15.60 0.11 7.76
N HIS A 14 15.52 1.15 8.58
CA HIS A 14 16.45 1.31 9.70
C HIS A 14 16.19 0.34 10.85
N LYS A 15 14.92 0.01 11.13
CA LYS A 15 14.56 -0.82 12.30
C LYS A 15 14.53 -2.32 12.01
N PHE A 16 14.16 -2.70 10.79
CA PHE A 16 13.91 -4.09 10.40
C PHE A 16 14.73 -4.52 9.16
N GLY A 17 15.69 -3.71 8.72
CA GLY A 17 16.50 -4.02 7.53
C GLY A 17 15.70 -4.05 6.22
N GLY A 18 14.46 -3.52 6.23
CA GLY A 18 13.53 -3.62 5.11
C GLY A 18 12.73 -4.93 5.07
N ASP A 19 12.83 -5.79 6.09
CA ASP A 19 12.02 -7.01 6.16
C ASP A 19 10.57 -6.66 6.56
N TYR A 20 9.66 -6.84 5.60
CA TYR A 20 8.23 -6.57 5.78
C TYR A 20 7.58 -7.50 6.80
N ARG A 21 7.87 -8.80 6.77
CA ARG A 21 7.23 -9.75 7.69
C ARG A 21 7.69 -9.51 9.11
N LEU A 22 8.99 -9.30 9.31
CA LEU A 22 9.54 -8.95 10.62
C LEU A 22 8.93 -7.66 11.16
N TYR A 23 8.70 -6.65 10.30
CA TYR A 23 7.99 -5.43 10.69
C TYR A 23 6.58 -5.72 11.21
N ILE A 24 5.79 -6.49 10.46
CA ILE A 24 4.40 -6.81 10.83
C ILE A 24 4.35 -7.70 12.07
N GLU A 25 5.21 -8.70 12.17
CA GLU A 25 5.31 -9.59 13.33
C GLU A 25 5.70 -8.81 14.59
N ALA A 26 6.67 -7.90 14.50
CA ALA A 26 7.05 -7.05 15.61
C ALA A 26 5.90 -6.12 16.05
N GLY A 27 5.16 -5.55 15.10
CA GLY A 27 3.96 -4.76 15.40
C GLY A 27 2.87 -5.60 16.06
N PHE A 28 2.63 -6.80 15.55
CA PHE A 28 1.62 -7.71 16.09
C PHE A 28 1.96 -8.17 17.52
N GLN A 29 3.21 -8.54 17.78
CA GLN A 29 3.64 -8.96 19.12
C GLN A 29 3.65 -7.81 20.14
N ALA A 30 3.85 -6.57 19.69
CA ALA A 30 3.74 -5.40 20.56
C ALA A 30 2.29 -5.11 20.98
N GLU A 31 1.33 -5.27 20.07
CA GLU A 31 -0.10 -5.04 20.31
C GLU A 31 -0.80 -6.24 20.99
N TRP A 32 -0.36 -7.46 20.68
CA TRP A 32 -0.97 -8.73 21.11
C TRP A 32 0.06 -9.66 21.77
N PRO A 33 0.63 -9.28 22.92
CA PRO A 33 1.70 -10.05 23.56
C PRO A 33 1.22 -11.44 23.97
N GLY A 34 2.03 -12.45 23.66
CA GLY A 34 1.73 -13.85 23.98
C GLY A 34 0.78 -14.55 23.01
N GLN A 35 0.29 -13.84 21.99
CA GLN A 35 -0.40 -14.47 20.88
C GLN A 35 0.63 -15.16 19.96
N GLY A 36 0.22 -16.28 19.34
CA GLY A 36 1.11 -17.13 18.53
C GLY A 36 1.68 -16.45 17.27
N LEU A 37 2.20 -17.24 16.34
CA LEU A 37 2.72 -16.70 15.09
C LEU A 37 1.61 -16.32 14.12
N ILE A 38 1.87 -15.34 13.27
CA ILE A 38 0.98 -14.96 12.16
C ILE A 38 0.92 -16.12 11.17
N ASN A 39 -0.28 -16.54 10.77
CA ASN A 39 -0.43 -17.40 9.60
C ASN A 39 -0.39 -16.57 8.32
N TRP A 40 0.74 -16.65 7.63
CA TRP A 40 0.99 -15.93 6.39
C TRP A 40 0.31 -16.55 5.15
N ALA A 41 -0.36 -17.70 5.27
CA ALA A 41 -1.13 -18.24 4.15
C ALA A 41 -2.35 -17.33 3.86
N PRO A 42 -2.41 -16.64 2.69
CA PRO A 42 -3.47 -15.69 2.43
C PRO A 42 -4.82 -16.40 2.25
N LYS A 43 -5.87 -15.88 2.89
CA LYS A 43 -7.25 -16.35 2.79
C LYS A 43 -8.21 -15.16 2.69
N GLY A 44 -9.34 -15.37 2.02
CA GLY A 44 -10.44 -14.42 2.00
C GLY A 44 -10.36 -13.40 0.86
N PRO A 45 -11.13 -12.30 0.95
CA PRO A 45 -11.13 -11.26 -0.09
C PRO A 45 -9.79 -10.52 -0.12
N SER A 46 -9.42 -10.01 -1.30
CA SER A 46 -8.21 -9.20 -1.44
C SER A 46 -8.37 -7.82 -0.84
N ALA A 47 -7.35 -7.35 -0.12
CA ALA A 47 -7.27 -5.97 0.36
C ALA A 47 -6.71 -5.05 -0.76
N PRO A 48 -7.39 -3.94 -1.13
CA PRO A 48 -6.90 -3.05 -2.19
C PRO A 48 -5.60 -2.38 -1.79
N ALA A 49 -4.58 -2.46 -2.65
CA ALA A 49 -3.40 -1.63 -2.55
C ALA A 49 -3.75 -0.18 -2.92
N GLU A 50 -3.26 0.77 -2.15
CA GLU A 50 -3.48 2.20 -2.36
C GLU A 50 -2.15 2.94 -2.23
N ILE A 51 -2.09 4.17 -2.74
CA ILE A 51 -0.98 5.08 -2.45
C ILE A 51 -1.49 6.19 -1.56
N ILE A 52 -0.86 6.39 -0.41
CA ILE A 52 -1.12 7.52 0.48
C ILE A 52 0.21 8.22 0.77
N ARG A 53 0.26 9.53 0.50
CA ARG A 53 1.46 10.37 0.70
C ARG A 53 2.73 9.76 0.11
N GLY A 54 2.61 9.18 -1.08
CA GLY A 54 3.73 8.57 -1.81
C GLY A 54 4.19 7.22 -1.29
N CYS A 55 3.40 6.51 -0.48
CA CYS A 55 3.70 5.17 -0.01
C CYS A 55 2.59 4.19 -0.39
N TRP A 56 2.97 2.99 -0.82
CA TRP A 56 2.06 1.86 -1.00
C TRP A 56 1.58 1.36 0.36
N VAL A 57 0.27 1.31 0.52
CA VAL A 57 -0.40 0.92 1.76
C VAL A 57 -1.65 0.10 1.50
N VAL A 58 -2.17 -0.51 2.56
CA VAL A 58 -3.55 -0.98 2.65
C VAL A 58 -4.22 -0.22 3.79
N ARG A 59 -5.41 0.34 3.51
CA ARG A 59 -6.37 0.70 4.57
C ARG A 59 -7.08 -0.57 5.02
N CYS A 60 -6.89 -0.96 6.28
CA CYS A 60 -7.44 -2.21 6.80
C CYS A 60 -8.98 -2.22 6.62
N PRO A 61 -9.57 -3.30 6.09
CA PRO A 61 -11.03 -3.36 5.92
C PRO A 61 -11.78 -3.57 7.25
N TYR A 62 -11.09 -3.93 8.34
CA TYR A 62 -11.69 -4.28 9.63
C TYR A 62 -11.38 -3.31 10.77
N CYS A 63 -10.48 -2.34 10.56
CA CYS A 63 -10.15 -1.32 11.55
C CYS A 63 -9.67 -0.03 10.86
N PRO A 64 -9.60 1.11 11.54
CA PRO A 64 -9.28 2.40 10.91
C PRO A 64 -7.79 2.57 10.54
N ASN A 65 -6.94 1.57 10.74
CA ASN A 65 -5.50 1.69 10.54
C ASN A 65 -5.07 1.49 9.08
N VAL A 66 -3.93 2.11 8.76
CA VAL A 66 -3.24 2.04 7.47
C VAL A 66 -1.90 1.36 7.68
N VAL A 67 -1.54 0.41 6.83
CA VAL A 67 -0.30 -0.37 6.97
C VAL A 67 0.46 -0.32 5.65
N TYR A 68 1.76 -0.09 5.70
CA TYR A 68 2.63 -0.23 4.51
C TYR A 68 2.60 -1.66 4.00
N ILE A 69 2.73 -1.84 2.69
CA ILE A 69 2.69 -3.16 2.05
C ILE A 69 3.91 -3.39 1.15
N GLU A 70 4.21 -4.66 0.90
CA GLU A 70 5.28 -5.10 0.02
C GLU A 70 4.72 -5.93 -1.14
N PRO A 71 5.16 -5.71 -2.39
CA PRO A 71 4.76 -6.56 -3.52
C PRO A 71 5.15 -8.02 -3.29
N GLY A 72 4.23 -8.93 -3.63
CA GLY A 72 4.43 -10.37 -3.44
C GLY A 72 4.14 -10.88 -2.03
N GLU A 73 3.93 -9.98 -1.05
CA GLU A 73 3.60 -10.36 0.32
C GLU A 73 2.10 -10.20 0.63
N PRO A 74 1.52 -11.10 1.43
CA PRO A 74 0.17 -10.94 1.96
C PRO A 74 0.04 -9.73 2.91
N PHE A 75 -1.18 -9.22 3.04
CA PHE A 75 -1.52 -8.20 4.02
C PHE A 75 -1.92 -8.83 5.35
N PHE A 76 -1.33 -8.35 6.45
CA PHE A 76 -1.82 -8.62 7.80
C PHE A 76 -1.80 -7.32 8.61
N CYS A 77 -2.90 -7.00 9.29
CA CYS A 77 -2.98 -5.80 10.11
C CYS A 77 -2.56 -6.12 11.56
N PRO A 78 -1.43 -5.58 12.05
CA PRO A 78 -0.98 -5.87 13.41
C PRO A 78 -1.91 -5.29 14.48
N HIS A 79 -2.67 -4.24 14.17
CA HIS A 79 -3.52 -3.56 15.16
C HIS A 79 -4.81 -4.33 15.50
N CYS A 80 -5.48 -4.94 14.51
CA CYS A 80 -6.70 -5.72 14.75
C CYS A 80 -6.51 -7.22 14.61
N ALA A 81 -5.26 -7.66 14.38
CA ALA A 81 -4.87 -9.03 14.11
C ALA A 81 -5.63 -9.70 12.96
N CYS A 82 -6.17 -8.91 12.01
CA CYS A 82 -7.12 -9.39 11.00
C CYS A 82 -8.29 -10.21 11.60
N SER A 83 -8.79 -9.82 12.78
CA SER A 83 -9.90 -10.51 13.46
C SER A 83 -11.17 -10.63 12.61
N GLY A 84 -11.44 -9.66 11.73
CA GLY A 84 -12.52 -9.75 10.73
C GLY A 84 -12.28 -10.71 9.56
N ASN A 85 -11.11 -11.35 9.49
CA ASN A 85 -10.72 -12.38 8.51
C ASN A 85 -10.16 -13.63 9.21
N ASP A 86 -10.79 -14.08 10.30
CA ASP A 86 -10.41 -15.29 11.05
C ASP A 86 -8.94 -15.30 11.52
N PHE A 87 -8.37 -14.12 11.82
CA PHE A 87 -6.95 -13.97 12.16
C PHE A 87 -5.97 -14.47 11.08
N GLN A 88 -6.41 -14.45 9.81
CA GLN A 88 -5.60 -14.86 8.66
C GLN A 88 -5.11 -13.64 7.86
N ALA A 89 -3.92 -13.76 7.29
CA ALA A 89 -3.45 -12.82 6.28
C ALA A 89 -4.39 -12.82 5.05
N MET A 90 -4.43 -11.70 4.35
CA MET A 90 -5.27 -11.49 3.16
C MET A 90 -4.39 -11.37 1.91
N PRO A 91 -4.87 -11.79 0.73
CA PRO A 91 -4.22 -11.39 -0.51
C PRO A 91 -4.30 -9.87 -0.70
N VAL A 92 -3.34 -9.29 -1.41
CA VAL A 92 -3.35 -7.86 -1.77
C VAL A 92 -3.74 -7.70 -3.23
N ALA A 93 -4.75 -6.88 -3.52
CA ALA A 93 -5.14 -6.52 -4.86
C ALA A 93 -4.30 -5.33 -5.35
N TRP A 94 -3.23 -5.65 -6.08
CA TRP A 94 -2.40 -4.67 -6.77
C TRP A 94 -2.99 -4.32 -8.15
N PRO A 95 -2.77 -3.09 -8.65
CA PRO A 95 -3.00 -2.78 -10.06
C PRO A 95 -2.19 -3.70 -10.97
N ALA A 96 -2.62 -3.81 -12.23
CA ALA A 96 -1.80 -4.48 -13.24
C ALA A 96 -0.41 -3.83 -13.32
N ALA A 97 0.63 -4.60 -13.62
CA ALA A 97 2.01 -4.10 -13.59
C ALA A 97 2.22 -2.83 -14.45
N LYS A 98 1.59 -2.77 -15.63
CA LYS A 98 1.62 -1.58 -16.49
C LYS A 98 0.92 -0.38 -15.85
N GLU A 99 -0.29 -0.58 -15.33
CA GLU A 99 -1.08 0.44 -14.65
C GLU A 99 -0.36 1.00 -13.42
N ARG A 100 0.27 0.11 -12.64
CA ARG A 100 1.07 0.48 -11.48
C ARG A 100 2.15 1.51 -11.83
N VAL A 101 2.92 1.26 -12.90
CA VAL A 101 3.97 2.18 -13.33
C VAL A 101 3.40 3.52 -13.79
N GLN A 102 2.24 3.51 -14.47
CA GLN A 102 1.56 4.73 -14.90
C GLN A 102 1.08 5.57 -13.69
N ILE A 103 0.45 4.92 -12.70
CA ILE A 103 0.00 5.56 -11.45
C ILE A 103 1.20 6.18 -10.72
N GLU A 104 2.26 5.39 -10.49
CA GLU A 104 3.45 5.86 -9.79
C GLU A 104 4.09 7.04 -10.54
N TRP A 105 4.19 6.98 -11.87
CA TRP A 105 4.74 8.05 -12.68
C TRP A 105 3.94 9.36 -12.55
N LEU A 106 2.60 9.29 -12.64
CA LEU A 106 1.70 10.44 -12.54
C LEU A 106 1.81 11.11 -11.17
N LEU A 107 1.78 10.32 -10.10
CA LEU A 107 1.91 10.85 -8.74
C LEU A 107 3.29 11.44 -8.48
N MET A 108 4.33 10.88 -9.10
CA MET A 108 5.69 11.38 -8.95
C MET A 108 5.90 12.76 -9.57
N GLN A 109 5.01 13.19 -10.47
CA GLN A 109 5.05 14.54 -11.01
C GLN A 109 4.54 15.61 -10.02
N ARG A 110 3.76 15.22 -9.00
CA ARG A 110 3.29 16.13 -7.95
C ARG A 110 4.48 16.55 -7.07
N PRO A 111 4.85 17.85 -6.97
CA PRO A 111 6.01 18.27 -6.20
C PRO A 111 5.88 17.97 -4.69
N ASN A 112 4.67 18.14 -4.15
CA ASN A 112 4.38 17.87 -2.74
C ASN A 112 4.11 16.37 -2.52
N PRO A 113 4.90 15.66 -1.71
CA PRO A 113 4.64 14.24 -1.39
C PRO A 113 3.30 14.00 -0.71
N GLU A 114 2.81 14.96 0.09
CA GLU A 114 1.55 14.83 0.83
C GLU A 114 0.33 14.75 -0.07
N THR A 115 0.44 15.25 -1.30
CA THR A 115 -0.64 15.22 -2.30
C THR A 115 -0.56 14.00 -3.22
N ARG A 116 0.35 13.05 -2.98
CA ARG A 116 0.52 11.85 -3.80
C ARG A 116 -0.38 10.73 -3.28
N ASN A 117 -1.66 10.81 -3.62
CA ASN A 117 -2.66 9.84 -3.20
C ASN A 117 -3.30 9.19 -4.44
N TRP A 118 -3.56 7.88 -4.35
CA TRP A 118 -4.37 7.12 -5.30
C TRP A 118 -5.19 6.11 -4.51
N LEU A 119 -6.52 6.26 -4.57
CA LEU A 119 -7.51 5.67 -3.66
C LEU A 119 -8.54 4.83 -4.44
N PRO A 120 -8.15 3.68 -5.01
CA PRO A 120 -9.04 2.82 -5.81
C PRO A 120 -10.26 2.31 -5.05
N ARG A 121 -10.14 2.17 -3.73
CA ARG A 121 -11.27 1.78 -2.87
C ARG A 121 -12.46 2.75 -2.98
N ASP A 122 -12.17 4.02 -3.24
CA ASP A 122 -13.18 5.08 -3.36
C ASP A 122 -13.66 5.26 -4.81
N GLY A 123 -13.29 4.33 -5.71
CA GLY A 123 -13.64 4.34 -7.12
C GLY A 123 -12.64 5.06 -8.03
N GLU A 124 -11.49 5.48 -7.50
CA GLU A 124 -10.45 6.11 -8.30
C GLU A 124 -9.83 5.12 -9.28
N THR A 125 -9.72 5.53 -10.54
CA THR A 125 -9.08 4.79 -11.63
C THR A 125 -7.87 5.58 -12.14
N LEU A 126 -7.02 4.96 -12.96
CA LEU A 126 -5.95 5.69 -13.66
C LEU A 126 -6.51 6.89 -14.46
N ALA A 127 -7.65 6.72 -15.12
CA ALA A 127 -8.27 7.78 -15.91
C ALA A 127 -8.71 8.97 -15.04
N THR A 128 -9.31 8.70 -13.86
CA THR A 128 -9.70 9.79 -12.95
C THR A 128 -8.49 10.45 -12.31
N LEU A 129 -7.40 9.72 -12.05
CA LEU A 129 -6.15 10.28 -11.57
C LEU A 129 -5.51 11.23 -12.60
N GLN A 130 -5.57 10.89 -13.89
CA GLN A 130 -5.12 11.76 -14.98
C GLN A 130 -5.95 13.05 -15.04
N LEU A 131 -7.27 12.94 -14.89
CA LEU A 131 -8.16 14.10 -14.85
C LEU A 131 -7.90 14.99 -13.63
N GLU A 132 -7.75 14.40 -12.44
CA GLU A 132 -7.42 15.15 -11.21
C GLU A 132 -6.11 15.93 -11.36
N ASN A 133 -5.09 15.30 -11.96
CA ASN A 133 -3.85 15.99 -12.27
C ASN A 133 -4.09 17.17 -13.23
N LEU A 134 -4.84 16.97 -14.31
CA LEU A 134 -5.16 18.06 -15.23
C LEU A 134 -5.85 19.25 -14.53
N ASP A 135 -6.84 18.98 -13.68
CA ASP A 135 -7.58 20.00 -12.93
C ASP A 135 -6.69 20.79 -11.95
N HIS A 136 -5.65 20.16 -11.42
CA HIS A 136 -4.66 20.79 -10.56
C HIS A 136 -3.50 21.47 -11.31
N GLY A 137 -3.61 21.64 -12.64
CA GLY A 137 -2.58 22.26 -13.47
C GLY A 137 -1.37 21.36 -13.73
N HIS A 138 -1.54 20.06 -13.50
CA HIS A 138 -0.55 19.01 -13.65
C HIS A 138 -0.82 18.23 -14.96
N ALA A 139 -0.74 18.93 -16.11
CA ALA A 139 -0.92 18.31 -17.42
C ALA A 139 0.34 17.51 -17.79
N TYR A 140 0.33 16.21 -17.49
CA TYR A 140 1.44 15.31 -17.77
C TYR A 140 1.02 14.25 -18.79
N GLU A 141 1.64 14.27 -19.96
CA GLU A 141 1.47 13.22 -20.96
C GLU A 141 2.27 11.98 -20.54
N LEU A 142 1.61 10.82 -20.49
CA LEU A 142 2.32 9.56 -20.27
C LEU A 142 3.34 9.36 -21.41
N PRO A 143 4.61 9.04 -21.10
CA PRO A 143 5.59 8.66 -22.10
C PRO A 143 5.08 7.48 -22.95
N GLU A 144 5.40 7.45 -24.24
CA GLU A 144 5.00 6.38 -25.16
C GLU A 144 5.42 4.98 -24.65
N SER A 145 6.55 4.90 -23.93
CA SER A 145 7.03 3.68 -23.29
C SER A 145 6.12 3.14 -22.18
N LEU A 146 5.21 3.98 -21.67
CA LEU A 146 4.22 3.64 -20.65
C LEU A 146 2.80 3.53 -21.22
N THR A 147 2.57 3.89 -22.49
CA THR A 147 1.25 3.80 -23.15
C THR A 147 0.89 2.41 -23.64
#